data_AF-A0A654TNE3-F1
#
_entry.id   AF-A0A654TNE3-F1
#
_cell.length_a   1.000
_cell.length_b   1.000
_cell.length_c   1.000
_cell.angle_alpha   90.00
_cell.angle_beta   90.00
_cell.angle_gamma   90.00
#
_symmetry.space_group_name_H-M   'P 1'
#
loop_
_entity.id
_entity.type
_entity.pdbx_description
1 polymer ?
#
loop_
_entity_poly.entity_id
_entity_poly.type
_entity_poly.pdbx_seq_one_letter_code
_entity_poly.pdbx_strand_id
1 'polypeptide(L)'
;MLPDAQLTAAEQRAVPGDGARLVTTMTRHPGGASVQVHARIDESFTLVYDALVSRAGSESVLPTAVGAATAIAVADGAPVAPETPAEDADAETLSDSLTTRYMPSGMTRWSPDSGETIAERLGLIVGSAMGYEPEDLPWEVPLIELGLDSLMAVRIKNRVEYDFDLPPIQLTAVRDANLYNVEKLIEYAVEHRDEVQQLHEHQKTQTAEEIARAQAELLHGKVGKTEPVDSEAGVALPSPQNGEQPNPTGPALNVDVPPRDAAERVTFATWAIVTGKSPGGIFNELPRLDDEAAAKIAQRLSERAEGPITAEDVLTSSNIEALADKVRTYLEAGQIDGFVRTLRARPEAGGKVPVFVFHPAGGSTVVYEPLLGRLPADTPMYGFERVEGSIEERAQQYVPKLIEMQGDGPYVLVGWSLGGVLAYACAIGLRRLGKDVRFVGLIDAVRAGEEIPQTKEEIRKRWDRYAAFAEKTFNVTIPAIPYEQLEELDDEGQVRFVLDAVSQSGVQIPAGIIEHQRTSYLDNRAIDTAQIQPYDGHVTLYMADRYHDDAIMFEPRYAVRQPDGGWGEYVSDLEVVPIGGEHIQAIDEPIIAKVGEHMSRALGQIEADRTSEVGKQ
;
A
#
# COMPACT_ATOMS: atom_id res chain seq x y z
N MET A 1 16.92 -42.47 -15.86
CA MET A 1 16.44 -42.57 -17.26
C MET A 1 15.46 -43.72 -17.33
N LEU A 2 14.20 -43.48 -17.69
CA LEU A 2 13.20 -44.54 -17.88
C LEU A 2 13.48 -45.22 -19.23
N PRO A 3 13.80 -46.53 -19.27
CA PRO A 3 14.29 -47.19 -20.49
C PRO A 3 13.19 -47.48 -21.55
N ASP A 4 11.92 -47.23 -21.24
CA ASP A 4 10.75 -47.55 -22.05
C ASP A 4 9.81 -46.34 -22.31
N ALA A 5 10.36 -45.12 -22.23
CA ALA A 5 9.65 -43.89 -22.57
C ALA A 5 9.49 -43.73 -24.10
N GLN A 6 8.28 -43.39 -24.55
CA GLN A 6 7.97 -43.10 -25.96
C GLN A 6 7.27 -41.75 -26.09
N LEU A 7 7.56 -41.04 -27.18
CA LEU A 7 6.84 -39.85 -27.58
C LEU A 7 5.43 -40.26 -28.05
N THR A 8 4.40 -39.81 -27.35
CA THR A 8 3.00 -40.15 -27.65
C THR A 8 2.28 -39.10 -28.48
N ALA A 9 2.69 -37.83 -28.37
CA ALA A 9 2.19 -36.74 -29.19
C ALA A 9 3.28 -35.69 -29.37
N ALA A 10 3.29 -35.01 -30.52
CA ALA A 10 4.13 -33.85 -30.74
C ALA A 10 3.51 -32.89 -31.76
N GLU A 11 3.73 -31.60 -31.54
CA GLU A 11 3.28 -30.51 -32.39
C GLU A 11 4.45 -29.56 -32.65
N GLN A 12 4.73 -29.31 -33.92
CA GLN A 12 5.69 -28.28 -34.32
C GLN A 12 4.97 -26.95 -34.49
N ARG A 13 5.35 -25.95 -33.68
CA ARG A 13 4.70 -24.64 -33.69
C ARG A 13 5.43 -23.61 -34.54
N ALA A 14 6.73 -23.78 -34.73
CA ALA A 14 7.54 -22.92 -35.60
C ALA A 14 8.78 -23.66 -36.12
N VAL A 15 9.42 -23.12 -37.15
CA VAL A 15 10.69 -23.64 -37.69
C VAL A 15 11.83 -22.73 -37.21
N PRO A 16 12.82 -23.25 -36.47
CA PRO A 16 13.97 -22.44 -36.06
C PRO A 16 14.79 -22.01 -37.27
N GLY A 17 15.22 -20.75 -37.29
CA GLY A 17 16.12 -20.22 -38.32
C GLY A 17 17.54 -20.81 -38.25
N ASP A 18 18.29 -20.71 -39.34
CA ASP A 18 19.67 -21.22 -39.41
C ASP A 18 20.55 -20.60 -38.33
N GLY A 19 21.20 -21.44 -37.52
CA GLY A 19 22.07 -21.02 -36.41
C GLY A 19 21.36 -20.76 -35.07
N ALA A 20 20.04 -20.93 -34.98
CA ALA A 20 19.30 -20.76 -33.73
C ALA A 20 19.72 -21.77 -32.66
N ARG A 21 19.86 -21.31 -31.41
CA ARG A 21 20.19 -22.18 -30.27
C ARG A 21 18.90 -22.75 -29.67
N LEU A 22 18.76 -24.06 -29.70
CA LEU A 22 17.59 -24.74 -29.13
C LEU A 22 17.79 -25.00 -27.64
N VAL A 23 16.78 -24.65 -26.84
CA VAL A 23 16.69 -24.94 -25.41
C VAL A 23 15.49 -25.85 -25.20
N THR A 24 15.73 -27.02 -24.61
CA THR A 24 14.70 -28.02 -24.36
C THR A 24 14.41 -28.10 -22.88
N THR A 25 13.16 -27.86 -22.50
CA THR A 25 12.66 -28.01 -21.13
C THR A 25 11.79 -29.26 -21.09
N MET A 26 12.04 -30.13 -20.12
CA MET A 26 11.22 -31.32 -19.89
C MET A 26 10.60 -31.25 -18.49
N THR A 27 9.27 -31.21 -18.44
CA THR A 27 8.50 -31.15 -17.19
C THR A 27 7.84 -32.50 -16.96
N ARG A 28 8.19 -33.16 -15.85
CA ARG A 28 7.62 -34.47 -15.51
C ARG A 28 6.26 -34.30 -14.84
N HIS A 29 5.33 -35.19 -15.15
CA HIS A 29 4.02 -35.27 -14.52
C HIS A 29 3.62 -36.75 -14.30
N PRO A 30 2.62 -37.07 -13.47
CA PRO A 30 2.30 -38.47 -13.14
C PRO A 30 2.02 -39.38 -14.35
N GLY A 31 1.51 -38.81 -15.45
CA GLY A 31 1.27 -39.53 -16.73
C GLY A 31 2.45 -39.60 -17.71
N GLY A 32 3.64 -39.08 -17.38
CA GLY A 32 4.78 -39.01 -18.30
C GLY A 32 5.64 -37.75 -18.14
N ALA A 33 5.96 -37.08 -19.24
CA ALA A 33 6.59 -35.78 -19.26
C ALA A 33 6.14 -34.98 -20.48
N SER A 34 6.02 -33.66 -20.33
CA SER A 34 5.95 -32.73 -21.45
C SER A 34 7.35 -32.23 -21.79
N VAL A 35 7.61 -32.04 -23.08
CA VAL A 35 8.89 -31.61 -23.63
C VAL A 35 8.62 -30.41 -24.55
N GLN A 36 9.13 -29.26 -24.15
CA GLN A 36 9.05 -28.03 -24.94
C GLN A 36 10.42 -27.63 -25.44
N VAL A 37 10.53 -27.38 -26.74
CA VAL A 37 11.75 -26.89 -27.37
C VAL A 37 11.53 -25.44 -27.79
N HIS A 38 12.35 -24.55 -27.26
CA HIS A 38 12.37 -23.14 -27.62
C HIS A 38 13.60 -22.85 -28.47
N ALA A 39 13.43 -22.04 -29.51
CA ALA A 39 14.55 -21.44 -30.21
C ALA A 39 14.86 -20.09 -29.58
N ARG A 40 16.12 -19.89 -29.20
CA ARG A 40 16.63 -18.60 -28.76
C ARG A 40 17.24 -17.86 -29.93
N ILE A 41 16.73 -16.66 -30.20
CA ILE A 41 17.33 -15.67 -31.11
C ILE A 41 17.50 -14.39 -30.28
N ASP A 42 18.75 -13.99 -30.06
CA ASP A 42 19.16 -12.90 -29.16
C ASP A 42 18.63 -13.07 -27.71
N GLU A 43 17.76 -12.18 -27.23
CA GLU A 43 17.13 -12.27 -25.90
C GLU A 43 15.71 -12.86 -25.93
N SER A 44 15.18 -13.19 -27.11
CA SER A 44 13.84 -13.75 -27.28
C SER A 44 13.84 -15.29 -27.30
N PHE A 45 12.82 -15.89 -26.69
CA PHE A 45 12.57 -17.33 -26.73
C PHE A 45 11.24 -17.60 -27.41
N THR A 46 11.25 -18.39 -28.48
CA THR A 46 10.05 -18.78 -29.21
C THR A 46 9.87 -20.28 -29.14
N LEU A 47 8.70 -20.75 -28.70
CA LEU A 47 8.36 -22.17 -28.68
C LEU A 47 8.30 -22.70 -30.12
N VAL A 48 9.20 -23.61 -30.47
CA VAL A 48 9.25 -24.22 -31.81
C VAL A 48 8.66 -25.62 -31.83
N TYR A 49 8.66 -26.33 -30.70
CA TYR A 49 8.19 -27.71 -30.61
C TYR A 49 7.60 -28.02 -29.24
N ASP A 50 6.48 -28.72 -29.19
CA ASP A 50 5.90 -29.29 -27.96
C ASP A 50 5.64 -30.78 -28.15
N ALA A 51 5.79 -31.56 -27.09
CA ALA A 51 5.83 -33.01 -27.13
C ALA A 51 5.39 -33.62 -25.79
N LEU A 52 4.69 -34.74 -25.85
CA LEU A 52 4.35 -35.57 -24.69
C LEU A 52 5.08 -36.90 -24.79
N VAL A 53 5.67 -37.30 -23.68
CA VAL A 53 6.40 -38.55 -23.52
C VAL A 53 5.73 -39.34 -22.43
N SER A 54 5.20 -40.52 -22.74
CA SER A 54 4.66 -41.44 -21.74
C SER A 54 5.36 -42.79 -21.80
N ARG A 55 5.07 -43.65 -20.82
CA ARG A 55 5.58 -45.02 -20.81
C ARG A 55 4.78 -45.85 -21.82
N ALA A 56 5.45 -46.76 -22.55
CA ALA A 56 4.77 -47.61 -23.52
C ALA A 56 3.58 -48.36 -22.87
N GLY A 57 2.36 -48.10 -23.35
CA GLY A 57 1.12 -48.72 -22.88
C GLY A 57 0.30 -47.92 -21.85
N SER A 58 0.70 -46.70 -21.46
CA SER A 58 -0.10 -45.78 -20.63
C SER A 58 -0.68 -44.62 -21.44
N GLU A 59 -2.00 -44.39 -21.34
CA GLU A 59 -2.65 -43.20 -21.91
C GLU A 59 -2.29 -41.95 -21.09
N SER A 60 -1.85 -40.90 -21.78
CA SER A 60 -1.55 -39.61 -21.15
C SER A 60 -2.84 -38.82 -20.93
N VAL A 61 -3.18 -38.52 -19.67
CA VAL A 61 -4.27 -37.61 -19.33
C VAL A 61 -3.70 -36.20 -19.20
N LEU A 62 -4.10 -35.29 -20.09
CA LEU A 62 -3.81 -33.85 -19.97
C LEU A 62 -4.88 -33.17 -19.09
N PRO A 63 -4.54 -32.12 -18.33
CA PRO A 63 -5.52 -31.14 -17.89
C PRO A 63 -5.86 -30.22 -19.07
N THR A 64 -7.05 -30.38 -19.65
CA THR A 64 -7.57 -29.48 -20.70
C THR A 64 -8.28 -28.30 -20.06
N ALA A 65 -7.95 -27.08 -20.53
CA ALA A 65 -8.68 -25.85 -20.22
C ALA A 65 -10.16 -25.96 -20.66
N VAL A 66 -11.08 -25.44 -19.84
CA VAL A 66 -12.52 -25.50 -20.09
C VAL A 66 -12.91 -24.54 -21.21
N GLY A 67 -13.38 -25.09 -22.33
CA GLY A 67 -14.03 -24.36 -23.41
C GLY A 67 -14.70 -25.30 -24.42
N ALA A 68 -16.03 -25.36 -24.35
CA ALA A 68 -16.97 -26.02 -25.27
C ALA A 68 -17.11 -27.58 -25.24
N ALA A 69 -18.21 -28.01 -24.60
CA ALA A 69 -19.01 -29.22 -24.79
C ALA A 69 -18.45 -30.41 -25.60
N THR A 70 -18.19 -31.54 -24.93
CA THR A 70 -18.69 -32.87 -25.33
C THR A 70 -18.63 -33.86 -24.16
N ALA A 71 -19.71 -34.61 -23.94
CA ALA A 71 -19.83 -35.60 -22.85
C ALA A 71 -19.18 -36.94 -23.21
N ILE A 72 -18.44 -37.58 -22.28
CA ILE A 72 -18.16 -39.03 -22.29
C ILE A 72 -18.14 -39.59 -20.84
N ALA A 73 -18.60 -40.83 -20.75
CA ALA A 73 -19.13 -41.61 -19.64
C ALA A 73 -18.20 -41.98 -18.46
N VAL A 74 -18.88 -42.29 -17.34
CA VAL A 74 -18.41 -42.88 -16.08
C VAL A 74 -18.01 -44.35 -16.27
N ALA A 75 -16.95 -44.80 -15.57
CA ALA A 75 -16.74 -46.21 -15.25
C ALA A 75 -16.22 -46.39 -13.81
N ASP A 76 -16.87 -47.33 -13.11
CA ASP A 76 -16.70 -47.80 -11.74
C ASP A 76 -15.32 -48.37 -11.39
N GLY A 77 -14.93 -48.27 -10.11
CA GLY A 77 -13.81 -49.04 -9.55
C GLY A 77 -13.46 -48.76 -8.07
N ALA A 78 -14.25 -49.35 -7.15
CA ALA A 78 -14.03 -49.85 -5.77
C ALA A 78 -12.81 -49.41 -4.88
N PRO A 79 -12.96 -49.45 -3.53
CA PRO A 79 -12.14 -48.69 -2.58
C PRO A 79 -10.89 -49.44 -2.06
N VAL A 80 -9.83 -48.70 -1.72
CA VAL A 80 -8.71 -49.20 -0.91
C VAL A 80 -8.56 -48.34 0.34
N ALA A 81 -8.50 -49.03 1.49
CA ALA A 81 -8.42 -48.51 2.86
C ALA A 81 -7.02 -47.95 3.20
N PRO A 82 -6.85 -47.21 4.32
CA PRO A 82 -5.73 -46.30 4.51
C PRO A 82 -4.49 -47.03 5.05
N GLU A 83 -3.33 -46.76 4.47
CA GLU A 83 -2.04 -47.01 5.12
C GLU A 83 -1.48 -45.70 5.69
N THR A 84 -1.06 -45.79 6.96
CA THR A 84 -0.40 -44.75 7.77
C THR A 84 0.88 -44.22 7.11
N PRO A 85 1.19 -42.91 7.20
CA PRO A 85 2.36 -42.36 6.54
C PRO A 85 3.64 -42.74 7.27
N ALA A 86 4.61 -43.27 6.52
CA ALA A 86 6.02 -43.22 6.89
C ALA A 86 6.55 -41.82 6.55
N GLU A 87 7.37 -41.27 7.45
CA GLU A 87 8.08 -40.00 7.30
C GLU A 87 8.97 -40.03 6.06
N ASP A 88 8.69 -39.17 5.08
CA ASP A 88 9.66 -38.73 4.09
C ASP A 88 9.79 -37.21 4.21
N ALA A 89 11.01 -36.80 4.58
CA ALA A 89 11.50 -35.44 4.47
C ALA A 89 11.72 -35.11 2.98
N ASP A 90 11.54 -33.84 2.63
CA ASP A 90 11.79 -33.24 1.32
C ASP A 90 10.69 -33.46 0.27
N ALA A 91 9.55 -32.81 0.48
CA ALA A 91 8.62 -32.44 -0.59
C ALA A 91 8.50 -30.90 -0.63
N GLU A 92 9.29 -30.26 -1.47
CA GLU A 92 9.06 -28.87 -1.90
C GLU A 92 7.69 -28.79 -2.58
N THR A 93 6.71 -28.27 -1.85
CA THR A 93 5.44 -27.79 -2.37
C THR A 93 5.69 -26.70 -3.41
N LEU A 94 5.27 -26.96 -4.65
CA LEU A 94 5.07 -25.94 -5.69
C LEU A 94 4.03 -24.93 -5.18
N SER A 95 4.52 -23.80 -4.66
CA SER A 95 3.72 -22.68 -4.18
C SER A 95 3.56 -21.61 -5.27
N ASP A 96 2.36 -21.06 -5.31
CA ASP A 96 1.86 -20.06 -6.26
C ASP A 96 2.77 -18.81 -6.38
N SER A 97 2.96 -18.36 -7.61
CA SER A 97 4.11 -17.59 -8.11
C SER A 97 3.93 -16.07 -8.19
N LEU A 98 2.97 -15.52 -7.45
CA LEU A 98 2.77 -14.07 -7.31
C LEU A 98 3.00 -13.55 -5.89
N THR A 99 2.85 -14.38 -4.84
CA THR A 99 3.03 -13.94 -3.45
C THR A 99 4.45 -14.16 -2.89
N THR A 100 5.23 -15.05 -3.49
CA THR A 100 6.56 -15.43 -2.97
C THR A 100 7.71 -14.57 -3.52
N ARG A 101 7.48 -13.75 -4.56
CA ARG A 101 8.54 -12.93 -5.15
C ARG A 101 8.88 -11.66 -4.35
N TYR A 102 7.98 -11.18 -3.49
CA TYR A 102 8.15 -9.87 -2.84
C TYR A 102 8.94 -9.88 -1.55
N MET A 103 9.02 -11.00 -0.82
CA MET A 103 9.81 -11.08 0.42
C MET A 103 10.10 -12.55 0.80
N PRO A 104 11.34 -13.05 0.70
CA PRO A 104 11.73 -14.26 1.41
C PRO A 104 11.57 -14.03 2.92
N SER A 105 10.97 -14.99 3.62
CA SER A 105 10.84 -14.99 5.08
C SER A 105 12.23 -15.03 5.74
N GLY A 106 12.85 -13.85 5.91
CA GLY A 106 14.20 -13.73 6.47
C GLY A 106 15.02 -12.52 6.01
N MET A 107 14.41 -11.41 5.60
CA MET A 107 15.17 -10.24 5.13
C MET A 107 16.00 -9.62 6.27
N THR A 108 17.29 -9.94 6.29
CA THR A 108 18.33 -9.24 7.05
C THR A 108 18.54 -7.84 6.46
N ARG A 109 18.98 -6.88 7.29
CA ARG A 109 19.39 -5.56 6.81
C ARG A 109 20.37 -5.69 5.63
N TRP A 110 20.34 -4.73 4.73
CA TRP A 110 21.33 -4.64 3.67
C TRP A 110 22.72 -4.51 4.27
N SER A 111 23.69 -5.18 3.66
CA SER A 111 25.09 -5.04 4.00
C SER A 111 25.92 -5.08 2.72
N PRO A 112 27.10 -4.46 2.67
CA PRO A 112 27.98 -4.53 1.50
C PRO A 112 28.32 -5.97 1.07
N ASP A 113 28.24 -6.92 2.01
CA ASP A 113 28.55 -8.33 1.79
C ASP A 113 27.32 -9.18 1.42
N SER A 114 26.11 -8.61 1.34
CA SER A 114 24.88 -9.36 1.03
C SER A 114 24.82 -9.84 -0.42
N GLY A 115 25.65 -9.29 -1.31
CA GLY A 115 25.62 -9.56 -2.75
C GLY A 115 24.51 -8.84 -3.51
N GLU A 116 23.69 -8.05 -2.82
CA GLU A 116 22.62 -7.22 -3.37
C GLU A 116 23.10 -5.76 -3.44
N THR A 117 22.78 -5.06 -4.51
CA THR A 117 23.13 -3.64 -4.68
C THR A 117 22.22 -2.73 -3.86
N ILE A 118 22.67 -1.49 -3.61
CA ILE A 118 21.82 -0.46 -2.98
C ILE A 118 20.60 -0.19 -3.87
N ALA A 119 20.77 -0.16 -5.19
CA ALA A 119 19.67 0.01 -6.11
C ALA A 119 18.58 -1.05 -5.97
N GLU A 120 18.97 -2.33 -5.99
CA GLU A 120 18.02 -3.46 -5.89
C GLU A 120 17.23 -3.39 -4.57
N ARG A 121 17.91 -3.15 -3.44
CA ARG A 121 17.25 -3.02 -2.14
C ARG A 121 16.36 -1.79 -2.06
N LEU A 122 16.82 -0.63 -2.54
CA LEU A 122 16.03 0.61 -2.56
C LEU A 122 14.77 0.44 -3.43
N GLY A 123 14.89 -0.21 -4.58
CA GLY A 123 13.78 -0.53 -5.46
C GLY A 123 12.74 -1.43 -4.78
N LEU A 124 13.17 -2.44 -4.02
CA LEU A 124 12.25 -3.28 -3.23
C LEU A 124 11.50 -2.48 -2.16
N ILE A 125 12.21 -1.61 -1.43
CA ILE A 125 11.62 -0.77 -0.38
C ILE A 125 10.54 0.15 -0.94
N VAL A 126 10.90 0.89 -1.98
CA VAL A 126 10.02 1.89 -2.60
C VAL A 126 8.87 1.20 -3.33
N GLY A 127 9.16 0.11 -4.04
CA GLY A 127 8.17 -0.68 -4.76
C GLY A 127 7.12 -1.23 -3.81
N SER A 128 7.53 -1.88 -2.73
CA SER A 128 6.61 -2.41 -1.71
C SER A 128 5.77 -1.32 -1.05
N ALA A 129 6.37 -0.16 -0.72
CA ALA A 129 5.63 0.94 -0.09
C ALA A 129 4.58 1.55 -1.03
N MET A 130 4.86 1.57 -2.33
CA MET A 130 4.02 2.20 -3.35
C MET A 130 3.10 1.23 -4.10
N GLY A 131 3.28 -0.07 -3.92
CA GLY A 131 2.57 -1.10 -4.69
C GLY A 131 3.08 -1.23 -6.13
N TYR A 132 4.37 -0.97 -6.36
CA TYR A 132 5.05 -1.23 -7.65
C TYR A 132 5.99 -2.43 -7.52
N GLU A 133 6.28 -3.07 -8.67
CA GLU A 133 7.49 -3.88 -8.75
C GLU A 133 8.72 -2.98 -8.77
N PRO A 134 9.86 -3.45 -8.26
CA PRO A 134 11.13 -2.74 -8.41
C PRO A 134 11.45 -2.38 -9.87
N GLU A 135 11.05 -3.22 -10.82
CA GLU A 135 11.26 -3.05 -12.26
C GLU A 135 10.29 -2.04 -12.92
N ASP A 136 9.23 -1.60 -12.24
CA ASP A 136 8.31 -0.56 -12.71
C ASP A 136 8.44 0.76 -11.96
N LEU A 137 9.43 0.89 -11.10
CA LEU A 137 9.69 2.18 -10.50
C LEU A 137 10.27 3.11 -11.58
N PRO A 138 9.69 4.30 -11.80
CA PRO A 138 10.30 5.29 -12.68
C PRO A 138 11.40 6.03 -11.91
N TRP A 139 12.62 5.51 -11.99
CA TRP A 139 13.77 5.97 -11.19
C TRP A 139 14.16 7.43 -11.42
N GLU A 140 13.85 7.95 -12.61
CA GLU A 140 14.12 9.33 -13.02
C GLU A 140 13.11 10.35 -12.48
N VAL A 141 11.92 9.93 -12.08
CA VAL A 141 10.84 10.83 -11.65
C VAL A 141 11.02 11.24 -10.18
N PRO A 142 10.87 12.53 -9.84
CA PRO A 142 10.88 12.97 -8.44
C PRO A 142 9.83 12.22 -7.62
N LEU A 143 10.20 11.77 -6.42
CA LEU A 143 9.31 10.94 -5.61
C LEU A 143 7.97 11.66 -5.29
N ILE A 144 7.99 12.98 -5.09
CA ILE A 144 6.77 13.78 -4.87
C ILE A 144 5.77 13.69 -6.02
N GLU A 145 6.24 13.57 -7.27
CA GLU A 145 5.37 13.44 -8.45
C GLU A 145 4.76 12.04 -8.54
N LEU A 146 5.37 11.04 -7.92
CA LEU A 146 4.86 9.66 -7.87
C LEU A 146 3.81 9.43 -6.77
N GLY A 147 3.34 10.49 -6.12
CA GLY A 147 2.35 10.37 -5.04
C GLY A 147 2.90 9.85 -3.76
N LEU A 148 4.17 10.17 -3.53
CA LEU A 148 4.74 10.16 -2.20
C LEU A 148 4.05 11.27 -1.37
N ASP A 149 2.90 10.94 -0.79
CA ASP A 149 2.28 11.78 0.24
C ASP A 149 3.19 11.84 1.48
N SER A 150 2.87 12.73 2.44
CA SER A 150 3.63 12.81 3.69
C SER A 150 3.70 11.47 4.44
N LEU A 151 2.75 10.57 4.20
CA LEU A 151 2.66 9.26 4.83
C LEU A 151 3.68 8.29 4.19
N MET A 152 3.51 7.96 2.92
CA MET A 152 4.38 7.12 2.11
C MET A 152 5.82 7.60 2.08
N ALA A 153 6.05 8.92 2.09
CA ALA A 153 7.39 9.50 2.18
C ALA A 153 8.10 9.09 3.46
N VAL A 154 7.38 9.19 4.57
CA VAL A 154 7.87 8.80 5.89
C VAL A 154 8.05 7.28 5.96
N ARG A 155 7.13 6.48 5.37
CA ARG A 155 7.26 5.00 5.30
C ARG A 155 8.53 4.58 4.56
N ILE A 156 8.74 5.10 3.34
CA ILE A 156 9.93 4.82 2.52
C ILE A 156 11.20 5.27 3.22
N LYS A 157 11.23 6.52 3.71
CA LYS A 157 12.38 7.07 4.44
C LYS A 157 12.77 6.16 5.61
N ASN A 158 11.82 5.83 6.47
CA ASN A 158 12.07 5.04 7.67
C ASN A 158 12.54 3.62 7.32
N ARG A 159 12.01 3.04 6.23
CA ARG A 159 12.44 1.72 5.75
C ARG A 159 13.87 1.76 5.20
N VAL A 160 14.23 2.79 4.44
CA VAL A 160 15.60 3.03 3.95
C VAL A 160 16.56 3.18 5.12
N GLU A 161 16.23 4.01 6.12
CA GLU A 161 17.06 4.19 7.31
C GLU A 161 17.31 2.87 8.04
N TYR A 162 16.27 2.06 8.22
CA TYR A 162 16.40 0.77 8.88
C TYR A 162 17.23 -0.24 8.08
N ASP A 163 16.92 -0.42 6.79
CA ASP A 163 17.54 -1.47 5.98
C ASP A 163 19.01 -1.18 5.67
N PHE A 164 19.38 0.09 5.53
CA PHE A 164 20.77 0.50 5.31
C PHE A 164 21.50 0.90 6.60
N ASP A 165 20.85 0.75 7.77
CA ASP A 165 21.37 1.13 9.10
C ASP A 165 21.81 2.61 9.19
N LEU A 166 21.08 3.51 8.53
CA LEU A 166 21.46 4.92 8.42
C LEU A 166 20.92 5.74 9.61
N PRO A 167 21.62 6.80 10.02
CA PRO A 167 21.06 7.81 10.91
C PRO A 167 19.90 8.57 10.24
N PRO A 168 19.01 9.24 11.01
CA PRO A 168 17.83 9.89 10.46
C PRO A 168 18.16 10.93 9.37
N ILE A 169 17.62 10.71 8.18
CA ILE A 169 17.71 11.57 7.00
C ILE A 169 16.55 12.57 7.04
N GLN A 170 16.80 13.84 6.70
CA GLN A 170 15.72 14.83 6.66
C GLN A 170 14.88 14.68 5.38
N LEU A 171 13.55 14.64 5.52
CA LEU A 171 12.60 14.50 4.41
C LEU A 171 12.73 15.60 3.35
N THR A 172 13.18 16.80 3.73
CA THR A 172 13.43 17.91 2.80
C THR A 172 14.51 17.60 1.77
N ALA A 173 15.49 16.75 2.10
CA ALA A 173 16.51 16.31 1.15
C ALA A 173 15.99 15.30 0.11
N VAL A 174 14.86 14.65 0.41
CA VAL A 174 14.26 13.58 -0.41
C VAL A 174 13.07 14.10 -1.24
N ARG A 175 12.51 15.26 -0.87
CA ARG A 175 11.30 15.83 -1.47
C ARG A 175 11.39 16.04 -2.99
N ASP A 176 12.51 16.57 -3.48
CA ASP A 176 12.77 16.79 -4.91
C ASP A 176 13.72 15.73 -5.49
N ALA A 177 14.03 14.68 -4.72
CA ALA A 177 14.93 13.62 -5.12
C ALA A 177 14.16 12.55 -5.92
N ASN A 178 14.79 12.05 -6.99
CA ASN A 178 14.39 10.81 -7.63
C ASN A 178 15.19 9.64 -7.04
N LEU A 179 14.90 8.39 -7.45
CA LEU A 179 15.53 7.22 -6.83
C LEU A 179 17.05 7.17 -7.03
N TYR A 180 17.57 7.69 -8.14
CA TYR A 180 19.02 7.83 -8.35
C TYR A 180 19.68 8.78 -7.34
N ASN A 181 19.00 9.86 -6.98
CA ASN A 181 19.50 10.80 -5.98
C ASN A 181 19.49 10.16 -4.58
N VAL A 182 18.43 9.41 -4.26
CA VAL A 182 18.31 8.70 -2.99
C VAL A 182 19.35 7.59 -2.87
N GLU A 183 19.60 6.82 -3.95
CA GLU A 183 20.67 5.82 -4.02
C GLU A 183 22.03 6.45 -3.68
N LYS A 184 22.39 7.56 -4.34
CA LYS A 184 23.66 8.26 -4.06
C LYS A 184 23.77 8.80 -2.65
N LEU A 185 22.66 9.27 -2.08
CA LEU A 185 22.61 9.70 -0.68
C LEU A 185 22.87 8.53 0.27
N ILE A 186 22.30 7.35 -0.03
CA ILE A 186 22.54 6.12 0.73
C ILE A 186 24.00 5.68 0.58
N GLU A 187 24.54 5.64 -0.65
CA GLU A 187 25.96 5.34 -0.90
C GLU A 187 26.87 6.22 -0.06
N TYR A 188 26.68 7.55 -0.11
CA TYR A 188 27.46 8.50 0.68
C TYR A 188 27.31 8.24 2.18
N ALA A 189 26.08 8.02 2.66
CA ALA A 189 25.80 7.82 4.08
C ALA A 189 26.36 6.49 4.62
N VAL A 190 26.39 5.44 3.79
CA VAL A 190 27.04 4.16 4.12
C VAL A 190 28.56 4.32 4.19
N GLU A 191 29.17 5.09 3.28
CA GLU A 191 30.61 5.32 3.24
C GLU A 191 31.11 6.29 4.33
N HIS A 192 30.31 7.31 4.69
CA HIS A 192 30.69 8.42 5.58
C HIS A 192 29.87 8.46 6.88
N ARG A 193 29.58 7.28 7.47
CA ARG A 193 28.69 7.14 8.64
C ARG A 193 29.00 8.08 9.80
N ASP A 194 30.27 8.21 10.17
CA ASP A 194 30.69 9.04 11.31
C ASP A 194 30.40 10.54 11.07
N GLU A 195 30.52 11.01 9.83
CA GLU A 195 30.24 12.40 9.45
C GLU A 195 28.74 12.68 9.47
N VAL A 196 27.93 11.75 8.93
CA VAL A 196 26.47 11.89 8.93
C VAL A 196 25.93 11.83 10.36
N GLN A 197 26.49 10.98 11.22
CA GLN A 197 26.13 10.93 12.64
C GLN A 197 26.46 12.25 13.35
N GLN A 198 27.63 12.85 13.10
CA GLN A 198 28.00 14.15 13.67
C GLN A 198 27.07 15.28 13.21
N LEU A 199 26.68 15.26 11.93
CA LEU A 199 25.73 16.21 11.36
C LEU A 199 24.35 16.08 12.01
N HIS A 200 23.89 14.84 12.23
CA HIS A 200 22.64 14.54 12.92
C HIS A 200 22.66 15.02 14.39
N GLU A 201 23.74 14.75 15.14
CA GLU A 201 23.90 15.24 16.52
C GLU A 201 23.96 16.76 16.59
N HIS A 202 24.59 17.42 15.61
CA HIS A 202 24.59 18.89 15.51
C HIS A 202 23.19 19.44 15.25
N GLN A 203 22.41 18.80 14.39
CA GLN A 203 21.04 19.20 14.06
C GLN A 203 20.07 19.03 15.24
N LYS A 204 20.29 18.07 16.15
CA LYS A 204 19.50 17.96 17.40
C LYS A 204 19.55 19.21 18.28
N THR A 205 20.57 20.06 18.11
CA THR A 205 20.71 21.31 18.86
C THR A 205 20.01 22.50 18.20
N GLN A 206 19.42 22.31 17.02
CA GLN A 206 18.81 23.34 16.19
C GLN A 206 17.29 23.15 16.13
N THR A 207 16.55 24.27 16.05
CA THR A 207 15.12 24.25 15.78
C THR A 207 14.84 23.93 14.30
N ALA A 208 13.64 23.42 13.98
CA ALA A 208 13.25 23.11 12.61
C ALA A 208 13.36 24.32 11.65
N GLU A 209 13.10 25.54 12.16
CA GLU A 209 13.30 26.79 11.40
C GLU A 209 14.78 27.12 11.15
N GLU A 210 15.66 26.87 12.11
CA GLU A 210 17.10 27.10 11.96
C GLU A 210 17.73 26.12 10.95
N ILE A 211 17.28 24.87 10.97
CA ILE A 211 17.67 23.83 10.01
C ILE A 211 17.23 24.22 8.60
N ALA A 212 15.96 24.60 8.43
CA ALA A 212 15.42 25.02 7.13
C ALA A 212 16.13 26.28 6.59
N ARG A 213 16.45 27.24 7.47
CA ARG A 213 17.21 28.45 7.11
C ARG A 213 18.64 28.13 6.69
N ALA A 214 19.35 27.31 7.46
CA ALA A 214 20.73 26.92 7.16
C ALA A 214 20.83 26.16 5.82
N GLN A 215 19.85 25.30 5.53
CA GLN A 215 19.76 24.57 4.26
C GLN A 215 19.43 25.50 3.09
N ALA A 216 18.50 26.45 3.28
CA ALA A 216 18.23 27.48 2.28
C ALA A 216 19.48 28.32 2.00
N GLU A 217 20.28 28.67 3.00
CA GLU A 217 21.55 29.39 2.81
C GLU A 217 22.61 28.55 2.07
N LEU A 218 22.64 27.23 2.30
CA LEU A 218 23.53 26.30 1.62
C LEU A 218 23.18 26.16 0.12
N LEU A 219 21.90 26.04 -0.22
CA LEU A 219 21.41 25.97 -1.60
C LEU A 219 21.60 27.27 -2.40
N HIS A 220 21.59 28.42 -1.72
CA HIS A 220 21.77 29.73 -2.36
C HIS A 220 23.23 30.22 -2.40
N GLY A 221 24.21 29.38 -2.03
CA GLY A 221 25.62 29.59 -2.36
C GLY A 221 26.29 30.80 -1.69
N LYS A 222 25.93 31.16 -0.44
CA LYS A 222 26.72 32.13 0.35
C LYS A 222 27.71 31.42 1.26
N VAL A 223 28.84 31.02 0.70
CA VAL A 223 30.05 30.71 1.50
C VAL A 223 30.90 31.98 1.58
N GLY A 224 31.06 32.56 2.78
CA GLY A 224 32.05 33.63 2.94
C GLY A 224 32.03 34.47 4.22
N LYS A 225 32.74 33.96 5.25
CA LYS A 225 33.58 34.67 6.23
C LYS A 225 32.96 35.67 7.23
N THR A 226 33.10 35.30 8.49
CA THR A 226 33.30 36.17 9.65
C THR A 226 34.49 37.13 9.45
N GLU A 227 34.24 38.44 9.45
CA GLU A 227 34.87 39.45 10.34
C GLU A 227 34.29 40.87 10.11
N PRO A 228 34.33 41.78 11.10
CA PRO A 228 33.47 42.96 11.17
C PRO A 228 34.10 44.21 10.54
N VAL A 229 33.30 45.04 9.86
CA VAL A 229 33.68 46.43 9.55
C VAL A 229 32.47 47.36 9.68
N ASP A 230 32.76 48.47 10.35
CA ASP A 230 31.93 49.61 10.70
C ASP A 230 31.21 50.33 9.53
N SER A 231 30.03 50.84 9.91
CA SER A 231 29.42 52.14 9.62
C SER A 231 29.62 52.89 8.28
N GLU A 232 28.46 53.35 7.78
CA GLU A 232 28.14 54.66 7.17
C GLU A 232 27.70 54.71 5.70
N ALA A 233 26.57 55.41 5.54
CA ALA A 233 26.00 56.07 4.36
C ALA A 233 25.48 55.16 3.22
N GLY A 234 24.23 55.22 2.78
CA GLY A 234 23.12 56.12 3.06
C GLY A 234 22.14 56.10 1.87
N VAL A 235 20.90 56.51 2.15
CA VAL A 235 19.88 57.04 1.20
C VAL A 235 18.79 56.06 0.70
N ALA A 236 17.74 55.99 1.53
CA ALA A 236 16.31 56.28 1.25
C ALA A 236 15.48 55.39 0.29
N LEU A 237 14.55 54.66 0.92
CA LEU A 237 13.26 54.19 0.40
C LEU A 237 12.31 55.39 0.17
N PRO A 238 11.46 55.39 -0.87
CA PRO A 238 10.21 56.13 -0.85
C PRO A 238 9.06 55.26 -0.33
N SER A 239 8.23 55.81 0.57
CA SER A 239 6.89 55.30 0.93
C SER A 239 5.80 56.27 0.43
N PRO A 240 4.51 55.95 0.53
CA PRO A 240 3.62 55.65 -0.59
C PRO A 240 2.73 56.84 -1.00
N GLN A 241 2.28 56.88 -2.25
CA GLN A 241 1.10 57.66 -2.64
C GLN A 241 0.11 56.79 -3.43
N ASN A 242 -1.15 56.93 -3.02
CA ASN A 242 -2.35 56.21 -3.43
C ASN A 242 -2.58 56.20 -4.95
N GLY A 243 -2.97 55.04 -5.46
CA GLY A 243 -3.63 54.90 -6.77
C GLY A 243 -3.54 53.47 -7.28
N GLU A 244 -4.69 52.81 -7.37
CA GLU A 244 -4.93 51.48 -7.95
C GLU A 244 -4.60 50.26 -7.07
N GLN A 245 -5.66 49.59 -6.62
CA GLN A 245 -5.61 48.22 -6.11
C GLN A 245 -5.03 47.31 -7.21
N PRO A 246 -3.98 46.52 -6.94
CA PRO A 246 -3.59 45.46 -7.85
C PRO A 246 -4.69 44.40 -7.84
N ASN A 247 -5.20 44.06 -9.03
CA ASN A 247 -5.94 42.82 -9.24
C ASN A 247 -5.15 41.64 -8.66
N PRO A 248 -5.77 40.71 -7.91
CA PRO A 248 -5.12 39.47 -7.50
C PRO A 248 -5.12 38.52 -8.69
N THR A 249 -4.22 38.74 -9.64
CA THR A 249 -3.81 37.72 -10.60
C THR A 249 -2.33 37.44 -10.37
N GLY A 250 -2.03 36.79 -9.25
CA GLY A 250 -0.82 35.97 -9.16
C GLY A 250 -0.99 34.74 -10.05
N PRO A 251 0.10 34.15 -10.57
CA PRO A 251 0.00 32.90 -11.32
C PRO A 251 -0.67 31.85 -10.43
N ALA A 252 -1.70 31.20 -10.97
CA ALA A 252 -2.33 30.05 -10.34
C ALA A 252 -1.25 29.03 -9.94
N LEU A 253 -1.36 28.49 -8.73
CA LEU A 253 -0.51 27.37 -8.34
C LEU A 253 -0.86 26.18 -9.25
N ASN A 254 -0.01 25.91 -10.24
CA ASN A 254 0.10 24.56 -10.79
C ASN A 254 0.68 23.69 -9.67
N VAL A 255 -0.18 23.19 -8.79
CA VAL A 255 0.18 22.05 -7.94
C VAL A 255 -0.10 20.82 -8.80
N ASP A 256 0.95 20.27 -9.39
CA ASP A 256 0.87 18.97 -10.06
C ASP A 256 0.38 17.94 -9.04
N VAL A 257 -0.66 17.22 -9.44
CA VAL A 257 -1.40 16.32 -8.57
C VAL A 257 -0.83 14.91 -8.69
N PRO A 258 -0.32 14.31 -7.62
CA PRO A 258 0.20 12.95 -7.70
C PRO A 258 -0.88 11.86 -7.88
N PRO A 259 -0.49 10.64 -8.30
CA PRO A 259 -1.37 9.47 -8.31
C PRO A 259 -1.83 9.06 -6.91
N ARG A 260 -3.11 8.68 -6.78
CA ARG A 260 -3.83 8.53 -5.50
C ARG A 260 -4.12 7.08 -5.15
N ASP A 261 -4.43 6.26 -6.15
CA ASP A 261 -4.75 4.84 -5.98
C ASP A 261 -3.81 3.93 -6.77
N ALA A 262 -4.00 2.62 -6.65
CA ALA A 262 -3.15 1.63 -7.31
C ALA A 262 -3.23 1.72 -8.85
N ALA A 263 -4.42 1.98 -9.40
CA ALA A 263 -4.61 2.09 -10.84
C ALA A 263 -3.91 3.34 -11.40
N GLU A 264 -4.02 4.47 -10.71
CA GLU A 264 -3.34 5.72 -11.06
C GLU A 264 -1.83 5.59 -10.93
N ARG A 265 -1.35 4.93 -9.87
CA ARG A 265 0.08 4.65 -9.69
C ARG A 265 0.62 3.83 -10.85
N VAL A 266 0.05 2.66 -11.13
CA VAL A 266 0.48 1.80 -12.25
C VAL A 266 0.41 2.54 -13.58
N THR A 267 -0.64 3.34 -13.80
CA THR A 267 -0.80 4.14 -15.03
C THR A 267 0.26 5.22 -15.15
N PHE A 268 0.50 5.97 -14.08
CA PHE A 268 1.50 7.03 -14.01
C PHE A 268 2.91 6.48 -14.26
N ALA A 269 3.30 5.43 -13.55
CA ALA A 269 4.63 4.84 -13.67
C ALA A 269 4.86 4.25 -15.06
N THR A 270 3.87 3.53 -15.60
CA THR A 270 3.96 2.99 -16.96
C THR A 270 4.14 4.11 -17.99
N TRP A 271 3.42 5.21 -17.84
CA TRP A 271 3.62 6.38 -18.68
C TRP A 271 5.05 6.93 -18.58
N ALA A 272 5.52 7.14 -17.35
CA ALA A 272 6.86 7.69 -17.12
C ALA A 272 7.95 6.79 -17.71
N ILE A 273 7.87 5.47 -17.49
CA ILE A 273 8.84 4.48 -18.00
C ILE A 273 8.89 4.48 -19.52
N VAL A 274 7.73 4.45 -20.18
CA VAL A 274 7.70 4.31 -21.65
C VAL A 274 8.07 5.61 -22.34
N THR A 275 7.67 6.75 -21.79
CA THR A 275 7.94 8.06 -22.40
C THR A 275 9.27 8.69 -21.95
N GLY A 276 9.86 8.15 -20.87
CA GLY A 276 11.05 8.70 -20.21
C GLY A 276 10.81 10.07 -19.56
N LYS A 277 9.54 10.45 -19.35
CA LYS A 277 9.15 11.76 -18.79
C LYS A 277 7.97 11.61 -17.85
N SER A 278 8.05 12.31 -16.73
CA SER A 278 6.90 12.46 -15.86
C SER A 278 5.72 13.09 -16.62
N PRO A 279 4.49 12.58 -16.46
CA PRO A 279 3.29 13.28 -16.91
C PRO A 279 3.01 14.55 -16.08
N GLY A 280 3.75 14.79 -15.00
CA GLY A 280 3.52 15.89 -14.04
C GLY A 280 2.43 15.49 -13.05
N GLY A 281 1.30 16.16 -13.07
CA GLY A 281 0.11 15.74 -12.33
C GLY A 281 -0.77 14.75 -13.11
N ILE A 282 -1.55 13.91 -12.43
CA ILE A 282 -2.45 12.95 -13.10
C ILE A 282 -3.57 13.61 -13.92
N PHE A 283 -3.72 14.93 -13.81
CA PHE A 283 -4.68 15.76 -14.54
C PHE A 283 -4.09 16.52 -15.70
N ASN A 284 -2.76 16.51 -15.81
CA ASN A 284 -2.08 17.21 -16.86
C ASN A 284 -2.46 16.58 -18.20
N GLU A 285 -2.68 17.44 -19.18
CA GLU A 285 -2.97 16.99 -20.52
C GLU A 285 -1.76 16.22 -21.06
N LEU A 286 -1.99 14.97 -21.46
CA LEU A 286 -0.91 14.11 -21.90
C LEU A 286 -0.42 14.52 -23.29
N PRO A 287 0.91 14.57 -23.51
CA PRO A 287 1.43 14.84 -24.84
C PRO A 287 1.03 13.71 -25.79
N ARG A 288 0.83 14.06 -27.06
CA ARG A 288 0.52 13.07 -28.10
C ARG A 288 1.66 12.07 -28.23
N LEU A 289 1.33 10.79 -28.10
CA LEU A 289 2.23 9.68 -28.33
C LEU A 289 2.19 9.25 -29.79
N ASP A 290 3.27 8.60 -30.23
CA ASP A 290 3.23 7.78 -31.43
C ASP A 290 2.59 6.41 -31.13
N ASP A 291 2.22 5.70 -32.19
CA ASP A 291 1.54 4.40 -32.08
C ASP A 291 2.40 3.35 -31.36
N GLU A 292 3.74 3.46 -31.45
CA GLU A 292 4.66 2.52 -30.82
C GLU A 292 4.69 2.70 -29.29
N ALA A 293 4.81 3.95 -28.81
CA ALA A 293 4.76 4.26 -27.38
C ALA A 293 3.38 3.96 -26.79
N ALA A 294 2.31 4.30 -27.51
CA ALA A 294 0.95 3.96 -27.09
C ALA A 294 0.75 2.44 -26.96
N ALA A 295 1.26 1.65 -27.91
CA ALA A 295 1.21 0.19 -27.87
C ALA A 295 2.02 -0.39 -26.69
N LYS A 296 3.21 0.15 -26.39
CA LYS A 296 4.01 -0.27 -25.24
C LYS A 296 3.34 0.02 -23.90
N ILE A 297 2.76 1.21 -23.75
CA ILE A 297 1.98 1.57 -22.54
C ILE A 297 0.79 0.61 -22.41
N ALA A 298 0.01 0.44 -23.48
CA ALA A 298 -1.16 -0.43 -23.50
C ALA A 298 -0.81 -1.89 -23.13
N GLN A 299 0.29 -2.42 -23.69
CA GLN A 299 0.76 -3.76 -23.36
C GLN A 299 1.10 -3.89 -21.88
N ARG A 300 1.92 -2.98 -21.34
CA ARG A 300 2.38 -3.06 -19.95
C ARG A 300 1.21 -2.88 -18.97
N LEU A 301 0.28 -1.95 -19.26
CA LEU A 301 -0.95 -1.80 -18.47
C LEU A 301 -1.85 -3.03 -18.55
N SER A 302 -1.92 -3.69 -19.71
CA SER A 302 -2.73 -4.91 -19.86
C SER A 302 -2.18 -6.06 -19.04
N GLU A 303 -0.86 -6.23 -19.04
CA GLU A 303 -0.18 -7.25 -18.24
C GLU A 303 -0.40 -7.01 -16.74
N ARG A 304 -0.38 -5.75 -16.29
CA ARG A 304 -0.57 -5.41 -14.86
C ARG A 304 -1.99 -5.40 -14.37
N ALA A 305 -2.91 -4.96 -15.21
CA ALA A 305 -4.33 -4.99 -14.90
C ALA A 305 -4.94 -6.39 -15.11
N GLU A 306 -4.17 -7.36 -15.62
CA GLU A 306 -4.64 -8.67 -16.08
C GLU A 306 -5.88 -8.57 -16.98
N GLY A 307 -5.93 -7.53 -17.83
CA GLY A 307 -7.09 -7.22 -18.65
C GLY A 307 -6.75 -6.34 -19.85
N PRO A 308 -7.60 -6.28 -20.89
CA PRO A 308 -7.26 -5.62 -22.15
C PRO A 308 -7.30 -4.09 -22.03
N ILE A 309 -6.13 -3.46 -21.98
CA ILE A 309 -5.92 -2.02 -22.20
C ILE A 309 -5.38 -1.84 -23.62
N THR A 310 -6.08 -1.08 -24.46
CA THR A 310 -5.70 -0.93 -25.87
C THR A 310 -4.85 0.32 -26.13
N ALA A 311 -4.12 0.36 -27.25
CA ALA A 311 -3.42 1.58 -27.68
C ALA A 311 -4.41 2.74 -27.95
N GLU A 312 -5.63 2.42 -28.43
CA GLU A 312 -6.71 3.40 -28.57
C GLU A 312 -7.12 3.96 -27.21
N ASP A 313 -7.15 3.13 -26.16
CA ASP A 313 -7.45 3.61 -24.81
C ASP A 313 -6.44 4.62 -24.30
N VAL A 314 -5.16 4.36 -24.55
CA VAL A 314 -4.05 5.28 -24.21
C VAL A 314 -4.16 6.58 -25.01
N LEU A 315 -4.42 6.50 -26.32
CA LEU A 315 -4.49 7.66 -27.21
C LEU A 315 -5.73 8.54 -26.99
N THR A 316 -6.83 7.96 -26.50
CA THR A 316 -8.10 8.67 -26.28
C THR A 316 -8.22 9.27 -24.89
N SER A 317 -7.41 8.82 -23.92
CA SER A 317 -7.39 9.37 -22.57
C SER A 317 -6.63 10.71 -22.55
N SER A 318 -7.28 11.75 -22.05
CA SER A 318 -6.72 13.11 -22.02
C SER A 318 -5.65 13.30 -20.95
N ASN A 319 -5.69 12.50 -19.88
CA ASN A 319 -4.79 12.58 -18.73
C ASN A 319 -4.61 11.20 -18.08
N ILE A 320 -3.72 11.10 -17.08
CA ILE A 320 -3.44 9.82 -16.38
C ILE A 320 -4.69 9.31 -15.66
N GLU A 321 -5.49 10.17 -15.03
CA GLU A 321 -6.74 9.76 -14.37
C GLU A 321 -7.67 9.02 -15.36
N ALA A 322 -7.92 9.61 -16.54
CA ALA A 322 -8.84 9.02 -17.52
C ALA A 322 -8.34 7.67 -18.07
N LEU A 323 -7.02 7.46 -18.15
CA LEU A 323 -6.47 6.16 -18.49
C LEU A 323 -6.53 5.19 -17.31
N ALA A 324 -6.25 5.67 -16.10
CA ALA A 324 -6.32 4.90 -14.87
C ALA A 324 -7.74 4.40 -14.58
N ASP A 325 -8.78 5.16 -14.94
CA ASP A 325 -10.17 4.72 -14.84
C ASP A 325 -10.43 3.43 -15.60
N LYS A 326 -9.82 3.27 -16.78
CA LYS A 326 -9.93 2.06 -17.60
C LYS A 326 -9.11 0.93 -16.98
N VAL A 327 -7.89 1.21 -16.54
CA VAL A 327 -7.01 0.26 -15.84
C VAL A 327 -7.70 -0.29 -14.59
N ARG A 328 -8.33 0.58 -13.80
CA ARG A 328 -9.02 0.23 -12.56
C ARG A 328 -10.10 -0.83 -12.78
N THR A 329 -10.83 -0.76 -13.90
CA THR A 329 -11.86 -1.75 -14.21
C THR A 329 -11.35 -3.18 -14.29
N TYR A 330 -10.08 -3.38 -14.66
CA TYR A 330 -9.45 -4.68 -14.80
C TYR A 330 -8.57 -5.04 -13.61
N LEU A 331 -7.78 -4.07 -13.11
CA LEU A 331 -6.92 -4.24 -11.95
C LEU A 331 -7.71 -4.66 -10.70
N GLU A 332 -8.97 -4.24 -10.61
CA GLU A 332 -9.88 -4.60 -9.53
C GLU A 332 -10.92 -5.67 -9.93
N ALA A 333 -10.90 -6.13 -11.17
CA ALA A 333 -11.83 -7.14 -11.67
C ALA A 333 -11.63 -8.49 -10.96
N GLY A 334 -12.70 -9.05 -10.41
CA GLY A 334 -12.67 -10.36 -9.75
C GLY A 334 -11.98 -10.39 -8.39
N GLN A 335 -11.30 -9.31 -7.97
CA GLN A 335 -10.70 -9.18 -6.65
C GLN A 335 -11.67 -8.60 -5.62
N ILE A 336 -12.67 -7.83 -6.06
CA ILE A 336 -13.65 -7.16 -5.19
C ILE A 336 -15.07 -7.64 -5.49
N ASP A 337 -15.75 -8.18 -4.47
CA ASP A 337 -17.19 -8.47 -4.47
C ASP A 337 -17.91 -7.47 -3.56
N GLY A 338 -18.56 -6.48 -4.16
CA GLY A 338 -19.17 -5.36 -3.44
C GLY A 338 -18.11 -4.50 -2.74
N PHE A 339 -18.08 -4.53 -1.42
CA PHE A 339 -17.05 -3.87 -0.59
C PHE A 339 -16.05 -4.87 0.01
N VAL A 340 -15.98 -6.11 -0.50
CA VAL A 340 -15.06 -7.13 0.00
C VAL A 340 -13.96 -7.41 -1.02
N ARG A 341 -12.71 -7.14 -0.65
CA ARG A 341 -11.51 -7.52 -1.40
C ARG A 341 -10.98 -8.88 -0.93
N THR A 342 -10.67 -9.78 -1.86
CA THR A 342 -9.94 -11.01 -1.53
C THR A 342 -8.44 -10.75 -1.64
N LEU A 343 -7.72 -10.74 -0.50
CA LEU A 343 -6.26 -10.60 -0.46
C LEU A 343 -5.57 -11.96 -0.58
N ARG A 344 -6.12 -12.98 0.10
CA ARG A 344 -5.75 -14.38 -0.11
C ARG A 344 -7.00 -15.25 0.01
N ALA A 345 -7.30 -15.98 -1.06
CA ALA A 345 -8.42 -16.89 -1.07
C ALA A 345 -8.23 -18.07 -0.10
N ARG A 346 -9.34 -18.68 0.30
CA ARG A 346 -9.32 -19.89 1.12
C ARG A 346 -8.73 -21.06 0.32
N PRO A 347 -7.80 -21.86 0.88
CA PRO A 347 -7.30 -23.06 0.24
C PRO A 347 -8.42 -24.07 -0.09
N GLU A 348 -8.30 -24.78 -1.20
CA GLU A 348 -9.26 -25.84 -1.59
C GLU A 348 -9.26 -27.03 -0.62
N ALA A 349 -8.12 -27.30 0.03
CA ALA A 349 -7.96 -28.36 1.02
C ALA A 349 -7.69 -27.77 2.41
N GLY A 350 -8.54 -28.08 3.39
CA GLY A 350 -8.40 -27.65 4.78
C GLY A 350 -8.95 -26.24 5.03
N GLY A 351 -10.11 -26.15 5.69
CA GLY A 351 -10.72 -24.87 6.04
C GLY A 351 -9.96 -24.19 7.17
N LYS A 352 -9.00 -23.32 6.86
CA LYS A 352 -8.35 -22.42 7.82
C LYS A 352 -9.26 -21.26 8.22
N VAL A 353 -9.13 -20.76 9.45
CA VAL A 353 -9.86 -19.60 9.96
C VAL A 353 -9.38 -18.36 9.20
N PRO A 354 -10.28 -17.66 8.49
CA PRO A 354 -9.92 -16.45 7.74
C PRO A 354 -9.65 -15.28 8.69
N VAL A 355 -8.74 -14.40 8.28
CA VAL A 355 -8.54 -13.08 8.87
C VAL A 355 -9.33 -12.05 8.07
N PHE A 356 -10.21 -11.32 8.75
CA PHE A 356 -10.94 -10.20 8.14
C PHE A 356 -10.28 -8.89 8.53
N VAL A 357 -9.87 -8.11 7.52
CA VAL A 357 -9.22 -6.81 7.69
C VAL A 357 -10.13 -5.68 7.22
N PHE A 358 -10.00 -4.48 7.80
CA PHE A 358 -10.85 -3.33 7.47
C PHE A 358 -10.00 -2.15 7.00
N HIS A 359 -10.48 -1.41 6.02
CA HIS A 359 -9.71 -0.31 5.43
C HIS A 359 -9.27 0.75 6.48
N PRO A 360 -8.06 1.32 6.35
CA PRO A 360 -7.65 2.47 7.15
C PRO A 360 -8.29 3.78 6.63
N ALA A 361 -8.02 4.90 7.31
CA ALA A 361 -8.46 6.20 6.83
C ALA A 361 -7.76 6.58 5.52
N GLY A 362 -8.53 6.94 4.49
CA GLY A 362 -7.99 7.39 3.20
C GLY A 362 -7.25 6.32 2.37
N GLY A 363 -7.29 5.04 2.78
CA GLY A 363 -6.59 3.95 2.09
C GLY A 363 -7.45 2.71 1.91
N SER A 364 -6.95 1.75 1.14
CA SER A 364 -7.60 0.46 0.90
C SER A 364 -7.04 -0.65 1.78
N THR A 365 -7.68 -1.81 1.74
CA THR A 365 -7.21 -3.00 2.48
C THR A 365 -5.92 -3.63 1.94
N VAL A 366 -5.39 -3.15 0.81
CA VAL A 366 -4.08 -3.57 0.28
C VAL A 366 -2.95 -3.27 1.26
N VAL A 367 -3.13 -2.30 2.17
CA VAL A 367 -2.14 -1.97 3.21
C VAL A 367 -1.76 -3.16 4.11
N TYR A 368 -2.59 -4.23 4.17
CA TYR A 368 -2.32 -5.41 4.99
C TYR A 368 -1.46 -6.48 4.29
N GLU A 369 -1.00 -6.26 3.04
CA GLU A 369 -0.11 -7.22 2.35
C GLU A 369 1.17 -7.56 3.13
N PRO A 370 1.88 -6.60 3.76
CA PRO A 370 3.03 -6.92 4.61
C PRO A 370 2.66 -7.86 5.78
N LEU A 371 1.49 -7.64 6.40
CA LEU A 371 0.97 -8.53 7.44
C LEU A 371 0.68 -9.92 6.87
N LEU A 372 0.00 -9.99 5.73
CA LEU A 372 -0.34 -11.25 5.05
C LEU A 372 0.91 -12.09 4.73
N GLY A 373 2.02 -11.44 4.37
CA GLY A 373 3.33 -12.08 4.15
C GLY A 373 3.99 -12.64 5.42
N ARG A 374 3.56 -12.19 6.60
CA ARG A 374 4.05 -12.65 7.92
C ARG A 374 3.18 -13.70 8.58
N LEU A 375 1.99 -13.96 8.05
CA LEU A 375 1.09 -15.02 8.51
C LEU A 375 1.40 -16.35 7.81
N PRO A 376 0.96 -17.51 8.36
CA PRO A 376 1.08 -18.79 7.68
C PRO A 376 0.57 -18.73 6.23
N ALA A 377 1.26 -19.38 5.30
CA ALA A 377 1.02 -19.27 3.86
C ALA A 377 -0.41 -19.67 3.44
N ASP A 378 -1.08 -20.50 4.23
CA ASP A 378 -2.44 -20.98 4.02
C ASP A 378 -3.52 -20.15 4.75
N THR A 379 -3.15 -19.06 5.41
CA THR A 379 -4.09 -18.16 6.11
C THR A 379 -4.91 -17.36 5.11
N PRO A 380 -6.24 -17.58 4.97
CA PRO A 380 -7.08 -16.78 4.09
C PRO A 380 -7.23 -15.36 4.66
N MET A 381 -7.28 -14.35 3.80
CA MET A 381 -7.47 -12.96 4.22
C MET A 381 -8.41 -12.22 3.28
N TYR A 382 -9.40 -11.55 3.87
CA TYR A 382 -10.41 -10.77 3.16
C TYR A 382 -10.50 -9.37 3.75
N GLY A 383 -10.42 -8.36 2.89
CA GLY A 383 -10.52 -6.96 3.24
C GLY A 383 -11.92 -6.39 3.06
N PHE A 384 -12.38 -5.58 3.99
CA PHE A 384 -13.59 -4.77 3.90
C PHE A 384 -13.22 -3.33 3.55
N GLU A 385 -13.53 -2.95 2.32
CA GLU A 385 -13.32 -1.62 1.75
C GLU A 385 -14.37 -0.62 2.23
N ARG A 386 -14.09 0.65 1.96
CA ARG A 386 -14.87 1.76 2.49
C ARG A 386 -16.32 1.78 2.01
N VAL A 387 -17.24 1.89 2.96
CA VAL A 387 -18.62 2.33 2.74
C VAL A 387 -18.89 3.63 3.50
N GLU A 388 -19.96 4.35 3.12
CA GLU A 388 -20.32 5.62 3.74
C GLU A 388 -21.06 5.42 5.09
N GLY A 389 -21.03 6.47 5.92
CA GLY A 389 -21.72 6.54 7.21
C GLY A 389 -20.79 6.61 8.42
N SER A 390 -21.36 6.62 9.61
CA SER A 390 -20.64 6.50 10.88
C SER A 390 -19.98 5.12 11.03
N ILE A 391 -19.11 4.95 12.03
CA ILE A 391 -18.52 3.64 12.36
C ILE A 391 -19.60 2.57 12.54
N GLU A 392 -20.68 2.90 13.25
CA GLU A 392 -21.78 1.98 13.55
C GLU A 392 -22.59 1.65 12.29
N GLU A 393 -22.83 2.62 11.41
CA GLU A 393 -23.53 2.41 10.13
C GLU A 393 -22.71 1.56 9.17
N ARG A 394 -21.39 1.78 9.12
CA ARG A 394 -20.47 0.94 8.33
C ARG A 394 -20.42 -0.48 8.87
N ALA A 395 -20.29 -0.66 10.19
CA ALA A 395 -20.31 -1.98 10.82
C ALA A 395 -21.64 -2.73 10.55
N GLN A 396 -22.78 -2.03 10.55
CA GLN A 396 -24.09 -2.61 10.19
C GLN A 396 -24.15 -3.11 8.75
N GLN A 397 -23.38 -2.51 7.83
CA GLN A 397 -23.25 -2.99 6.46
C GLN A 397 -22.27 -4.17 6.35
N TYR A 398 -21.17 -4.14 7.10
CA TYR A 398 -20.14 -5.19 7.06
C TYR A 398 -20.58 -6.51 7.72
N VAL A 399 -21.26 -6.46 8.86
CA VAL A 399 -21.64 -7.64 9.65
C VAL A 399 -22.47 -8.67 8.87
N PRO A 400 -23.51 -8.29 8.09
CA PRO A 400 -24.24 -9.25 7.26
C PRO A 400 -23.33 -10.00 6.28
N LYS A 401 -22.38 -9.31 5.64
CA LYS A 401 -21.45 -9.93 4.69
C LYS A 401 -20.42 -10.82 5.40
N LEU A 402 -19.94 -10.44 6.58
CA LEU A 402 -19.12 -11.31 7.44
C LEU A 402 -19.85 -12.63 7.75
N ILE A 403 -21.14 -12.55 8.11
CA ILE A 403 -21.98 -13.72 8.40
C ILE A 403 -22.23 -14.57 7.16
N GLU A 404 -22.46 -13.95 6.01
CA GLU A 404 -22.58 -14.64 4.72
C GLU A 404 -21.32 -15.45 4.40
N MET A 405 -20.14 -14.89 4.65
CA MET A 405 -18.86 -15.50 4.29
C MET A 405 -18.37 -16.58 5.26
N GLN A 406 -18.66 -16.45 6.57
CA GLN A 406 -18.05 -17.29 7.62
C GLN A 406 -19.08 -17.95 8.56
N GLY A 407 -20.38 -17.67 8.39
CA GLY A 407 -21.44 -18.32 9.15
C GLY A 407 -21.41 -18.00 10.64
N ASP A 408 -21.20 -19.01 11.49
CA ASP A 408 -21.19 -18.84 12.94
C ASP A 408 -19.82 -18.45 13.52
N GLY A 409 -18.75 -18.54 12.71
CA GLY A 409 -17.37 -18.27 13.14
C GLY A 409 -16.48 -19.52 13.05
N PRO A 410 -15.29 -19.50 13.67
CA PRO A 410 -14.75 -18.40 14.47
C PRO A 410 -14.39 -17.18 13.58
N TYR A 411 -14.51 -15.98 14.15
CA TYR A 411 -14.12 -14.71 13.54
C TYR A 411 -12.81 -14.19 14.14
N VAL A 412 -11.89 -13.81 13.25
CA VAL A 412 -10.66 -13.06 13.55
C VAL A 412 -10.77 -11.74 12.79
N LEU A 413 -10.93 -10.63 13.53
CA LEU A 413 -11.16 -9.30 12.98
C LEU A 413 -9.95 -8.42 13.30
N VAL A 414 -9.37 -7.76 12.32
CA VAL A 414 -8.14 -6.99 12.49
C VAL A 414 -8.25 -5.67 11.76
N GLY A 415 -7.69 -4.60 12.31
CA GLY A 415 -7.43 -3.45 11.48
C GLY A 415 -6.47 -2.44 12.09
N TRP A 416 -5.86 -1.67 11.20
CA TRP A 416 -4.95 -0.59 11.48
C TRP A 416 -5.68 0.74 11.50
N SER A 417 -5.41 1.56 12.52
CA SER A 417 -6.01 2.90 12.66
C SER A 417 -7.55 2.82 12.64
N LEU A 418 -8.21 3.54 11.74
CA LEU A 418 -9.66 3.43 11.47
C LEU A 418 -10.13 1.97 11.35
N GLY A 419 -9.36 1.14 10.66
CA GLY A 419 -9.69 -0.27 10.45
C GLY A 419 -9.84 -1.03 11.78
N GLY A 420 -9.07 -0.67 12.80
CA GLY A 420 -9.19 -1.26 14.14
C GLY A 420 -10.50 -0.88 14.82
N VAL A 421 -10.92 0.38 14.69
CA VAL A 421 -12.21 0.87 15.21
C VAL A 421 -13.38 0.17 14.51
N LEU A 422 -13.28 -0.04 13.19
CA LEU A 422 -14.27 -0.79 12.40
C LEU A 422 -14.30 -2.27 12.79
N ALA A 423 -13.14 -2.90 12.99
CA ALA A 423 -13.02 -4.29 13.45
C ALA A 423 -13.71 -4.47 14.82
N TYR A 424 -13.48 -3.54 15.74
CA TYR A 424 -14.11 -3.52 17.07
C TYR A 424 -15.63 -3.37 16.99
N ALA A 425 -16.13 -2.44 16.17
CA ALA A 425 -17.57 -2.24 15.97
C ALA A 425 -18.24 -3.48 15.35
N CYS A 426 -17.59 -4.12 14.38
CA CYS A 426 -18.06 -5.38 13.79
C CYS A 426 -18.05 -6.51 14.83
N ALA A 427 -17.04 -6.57 15.69
CA ALA A 427 -16.95 -7.56 16.78
C ALA A 427 -18.16 -7.45 17.72
N ILE A 428 -18.53 -6.24 18.12
CA ILE A 428 -19.73 -5.98 18.94
C ILE A 428 -20.99 -6.43 18.22
N GLY A 429 -21.14 -6.07 16.94
CA GLY A 429 -22.30 -6.47 16.12
C GLY A 429 -22.44 -7.99 16.02
N LEU A 430 -21.34 -8.69 15.74
CA LEU A 430 -21.28 -10.15 15.67
C LEU A 430 -21.58 -10.81 17.02
N ARG A 431 -20.98 -10.32 18.12
CA ARG A 431 -21.24 -10.85 19.48
C ARG A 431 -22.70 -10.69 19.89
N ARG A 432 -23.34 -9.55 19.59
CA ARG A 432 -24.78 -9.34 19.84
C ARG A 432 -25.67 -10.33 19.09
N LEU A 433 -25.21 -10.82 17.95
CA LEU A 433 -25.88 -11.85 17.15
C LEU A 433 -25.50 -13.29 17.57
N GLY A 434 -24.76 -13.46 18.67
CA GLY A 434 -24.33 -14.76 19.18
C GLY A 434 -23.25 -15.44 18.35
N LYS A 435 -22.53 -14.69 17.51
CA LYS A 435 -21.45 -15.20 16.67
C LYS A 435 -20.15 -15.38 17.46
N ASP A 436 -19.35 -16.33 17.02
CA ASP A 436 -18.11 -16.72 17.69
C ASP A 436 -16.93 -15.82 17.28
N VAL A 437 -16.72 -14.72 18.00
CA VAL A 437 -15.57 -13.82 17.78
C VAL A 437 -14.45 -14.22 18.75
N ARG A 438 -13.34 -14.73 18.19
CA ARG A 438 -12.21 -15.26 18.98
C ARG A 438 -11.05 -14.29 19.11
N PHE A 439 -10.94 -13.31 18.20
CA PHE A 439 -9.82 -12.37 18.20
C PHE A 439 -10.21 -11.04 17.56
N VAL A 440 -9.89 -9.93 18.23
CA VAL A 440 -9.96 -8.57 17.68
C VAL A 440 -8.57 -7.93 17.78
N GLY A 441 -7.93 -7.67 16.64
CA GLY A 441 -6.61 -7.05 16.56
C GLY A 441 -6.70 -5.56 16.22
N LEU A 442 -6.29 -4.70 17.14
CA LEU A 442 -6.19 -3.27 16.95
C LEU A 442 -4.73 -2.91 16.65
N ILE A 443 -4.39 -2.71 15.37
CA ILE A 443 -3.05 -2.25 14.98
C ILE A 443 -3.01 -0.73 15.16
N ASP A 444 -2.43 -0.30 16.26
CA ASP A 444 -2.25 1.09 16.65
C ASP A 444 -3.51 1.98 16.51
N ALA A 445 -4.69 1.41 16.76
CA ALA A 445 -5.94 2.15 16.86
C ALA A 445 -6.06 2.77 18.27
N VAL A 446 -5.15 3.68 18.60
CA VAL A 446 -5.07 4.31 19.93
C VAL A 446 -6.01 5.51 19.99
N ARG A 447 -6.75 5.66 21.09
CA ARG A 447 -7.63 6.82 21.29
C ARG A 447 -6.81 8.05 21.68
N ALA A 448 -7.32 9.22 21.33
CA ALA A 448 -6.76 10.49 21.81
C ALA A 448 -6.69 10.50 23.34
N GLY A 449 -5.62 11.10 23.90
CA GLY A 449 -5.38 11.08 25.34
C GLY A 449 -6.43 11.80 26.18
N GLU A 450 -7.20 12.69 25.54
CA GLU A 450 -8.34 13.41 26.10
C GLU A 450 -9.51 13.39 25.09
N GLU A 451 -10.74 13.54 25.58
CA GLU A 451 -11.92 13.65 24.74
C GLU A 451 -11.84 14.88 23.83
N ILE A 452 -12.13 14.70 22.54
CA ILE A 452 -12.13 15.78 21.55
C ILE A 452 -13.49 16.50 21.63
N PRO A 453 -13.54 17.77 22.06
CA PRO A 453 -14.81 18.49 22.22
C PRO A 453 -15.49 18.73 20.86
N GLN A 454 -16.80 18.50 20.81
CA GLN A 454 -17.61 18.80 19.61
C GLN A 454 -18.27 20.18 19.73
N THR A 455 -17.47 21.20 20.09
CA THR A 455 -17.94 22.59 20.25
C THR A 455 -17.60 23.43 19.03
N LYS A 456 -18.34 24.53 18.83
CA LYS A 456 -18.06 25.52 17.78
C LYS A 456 -16.62 26.05 17.84
N GLU A 457 -16.10 26.27 19.05
CA GLU A 457 -14.72 26.73 19.25
C GLU A 457 -13.70 25.68 18.76
N GLU A 458 -13.92 24.39 19.03
CA GLU A 458 -13.03 23.33 18.54
C GLU A 458 -13.13 23.17 17.01
N ILE A 459 -14.32 23.33 16.42
CA ILE A 459 -14.48 23.34 14.95
C ILE A 459 -13.60 24.44 14.32
N ARG A 460 -13.61 25.66 14.86
CA ARG A 460 -12.74 26.76 14.38
C ARG A 460 -11.28 26.38 14.47
N LYS A 461 -10.83 25.93 15.66
CA LYS A 461 -9.43 25.54 15.89
C LYS A 461 -9.01 24.40 14.97
N ARG A 462 -9.90 23.45 14.66
CA ARG A 462 -9.62 22.37 13.72
C ARG A 462 -9.36 22.94 12.32
N TRP A 463 -10.26 23.78 11.82
CA TRP A 463 -10.07 24.42 10.51
C TRP A 463 -8.87 25.36 10.46
N ASP A 464 -8.49 26.00 11.57
CA ASP A 464 -7.24 26.77 11.68
C ASP A 464 -6.02 25.87 11.46
N ARG A 465 -6.01 24.66 12.05
CA ARG A 465 -4.92 23.69 11.88
C ARG A 465 -4.85 23.19 10.44
N TYR A 466 -5.99 22.90 9.81
CA TYR A 466 -6.04 22.51 8.39
C TYR A 466 -5.55 23.63 7.46
N ALA A 467 -5.95 24.88 7.71
CA ALA A 467 -5.48 26.02 6.93
C ALA A 467 -3.98 26.25 7.10
N ALA A 468 -3.47 26.25 8.34
CA ALA A 468 -2.04 26.40 8.60
C ALA A 468 -1.20 25.29 7.94
N PHE A 469 -1.70 24.04 7.95
CA PHE A 469 -1.07 22.95 7.22
C PHE A 469 -1.06 23.21 5.72
N ALA A 470 -2.19 23.62 5.14
CA ALA A 470 -2.28 23.88 3.71
C ALA A 470 -1.35 25.04 3.28
N GLU A 471 -1.30 26.13 4.05
CA GLU A 471 -0.39 27.26 3.78
C GLU A 471 1.07 26.82 3.82
N LYS A 472 1.48 26.06 4.84
CA LYS A 472 2.85 25.56 4.98
C LYS A 472 3.22 24.56 3.89
N THR A 473 2.33 23.62 3.57
CA THR A 473 2.63 22.49 2.69
C THR A 473 2.60 22.89 1.22
N PHE A 474 1.62 23.70 0.82
CA PHE A 474 1.41 24.12 -0.55
C PHE A 474 1.94 25.52 -0.86
N ASN A 475 2.50 26.23 0.13
CA ASN A 475 3.01 27.60 0.02
C ASN A 475 1.95 28.55 -0.58
N VAL A 476 0.72 28.40 -0.11
CA VAL A 476 -0.46 29.18 -0.52
C VAL A 476 -0.88 30.12 0.60
N THR A 477 -1.65 31.15 0.28
CA THR A 477 -2.38 31.95 1.28
C THR A 477 -3.82 31.50 1.27
N ILE A 478 -4.34 31.04 2.41
CA ILE A 478 -5.72 30.60 2.52
C ILE A 478 -6.61 31.84 2.75
N PRO A 479 -7.69 32.03 1.96
CA PRO A 479 -8.61 33.13 2.20
C PRO A 479 -9.33 32.99 3.54
N ALA A 480 -9.99 34.06 4.00
CA ALA A 480 -10.70 34.06 5.28
C ALA A 480 -11.69 32.88 5.38
N ILE A 481 -11.52 32.06 6.42
CA ILE A 481 -12.34 30.87 6.63
C ILE A 481 -13.74 31.29 7.10
N PRO A 482 -14.81 30.83 6.43
CA PRO A 482 -16.19 31.17 6.78
C PRO A 482 -16.70 30.32 7.96
N TYR A 483 -16.17 30.59 9.15
CA TYR A 483 -16.47 29.78 10.36
C TYR A 483 -17.95 29.76 10.73
N GLU A 484 -18.67 30.87 10.57
CA GLU A 484 -20.09 30.96 10.93
C GLU A 484 -20.95 29.96 10.13
N GLN A 485 -20.55 29.66 8.89
CA GLN A 485 -21.19 28.65 8.06
C GLN A 485 -20.74 27.24 8.43
N LEU A 486 -19.44 27.03 8.66
CA LEU A 486 -18.89 25.71 9.00
C LEU A 486 -19.44 25.17 10.33
N GLU A 487 -19.66 26.04 11.31
CA GLU A 487 -20.17 25.66 12.64
C GLU A 487 -21.61 25.12 12.65
N GLU A 488 -22.38 25.38 11.60
CA GLU A 488 -23.77 24.91 11.47
C GLU A 488 -23.88 23.62 10.65
N LEU A 489 -22.75 23.13 10.13
CA LEU A 489 -22.66 21.94 9.29
C LEU A 489 -22.09 20.76 10.07
N ASP A 490 -22.53 19.56 9.72
CA ASP A 490 -21.86 18.32 10.12
C ASP A 490 -20.51 18.17 9.40
N ASP A 491 -19.71 17.16 9.79
CA ASP A 491 -18.37 16.97 9.24
C ASP A 491 -18.39 16.80 7.70
N GLU A 492 -19.41 16.13 7.15
CA GLU A 492 -19.60 16.00 5.69
C GLU A 492 -19.94 17.34 5.03
N GLY A 493 -20.87 18.09 5.61
CA GLY A 493 -21.21 19.43 5.15
C GLY A 493 -20.02 20.38 5.20
N GLN A 494 -19.21 20.34 6.27
CA GLN A 494 -18.03 21.18 6.42
C GLN A 494 -16.99 20.90 5.34
N VAL A 495 -16.60 19.65 5.13
CA VAL A 495 -15.58 19.32 4.12
C VAL A 495 -16.07 19.61 2.71
N ARG A 496 -17.34 19.33 2.39
CA ARG A 496 -17.94 19.68 1.10
C ARG A 496 -17.94 21.19 0.89
N PHE A 497 -18.35 21.95 1.90
CA PHE A 497 -18.37 23.41 1.84
C PHE A 497 -16.98 23.98 1.52
N VAL A 498 -15.93 23.46 2.18
CA VAL A 498 -14.55 23.90 1.92
C VAL A 498 -14.08 23.49 0.52
N LEU A 499 -14.33 22.25 0.09
CA LEU A 499 -13.97 21.79 -1.24
C LEU A 499 -14.68 22.59 -2.35
N ASP A 500 -15.96 22.93 -2.15
CA ASP A 500 -16.72 23.78 -3.06
C ASP A 500 -16.11 25.19 -3.12
N ALA A 501 -15.77 25.79 -1.98
CA ALA A 501 -15.14 27.11 -1.92
C ALA A 501 -13.77 27.13 -2.63
N VAL A 502 -12.99 26.07 -2.47
CA VAL A 502 -11.70 25.93 -3.16
C VAL A 502 -11.90 25.76 -4.67
N SER A 503 -12.88 24.97 -5.12
CA SER A 503 -13.19 24.84 -6.56
C SER A 503 -13.60 26.18 -7.19
N GLN A 504 -14.31 27.03 -6.45
CA GLN A 504 -14.77 28.35 -6.91
C GLN A 504 -13.65 29.40 -6.95
N SER A 505 -12.53 29.15 -6.27
CA SER A 505 -11.36 30.04 -6.27
C SER A 505 -10.57 30.03 -7.60
N GLY A 506 -10.96 29.17 -8.54
CA GLY A 506 -10.29 28.99 -9.83
C GLY A 506 -9.14 27.98 -9.81
N VAL A 507 -8.80 27.44 -8.63
CA VAL A 507 -7.89 26.30 -8.50
C VAL A 507 -8.60 25.06 -9.07
N GLN A 508 -8.06 24.48 -10.13
CA GLN A 508 -8.52 23.21 -10.68
C GLN A 508 -8.05 22.09 -9.76
N ILE A 509 -8.80 21.84 -8.68
CA ILE A 509 -8.58 20.63 -7.88
C ILE A 509 -9.36 19.49 -8.53
N PRO A 510 -8.69 18.40 -8.85
CA PRO A 510 -9.33 17.29 -9.50
C PRO A 510 -10.21 16.41 -8.61
N ALA A 511 -11.20 15.78 -9.26
CA ALA A 511 -12.28 15.06 -8.59
C ALA A 511 -11.81 13.99 -7.60
N GLY A 512 -10.89 13.10 -7.98
CA GLY A 512 -10.44 12.09 -7.02
C GLY A 512 -9.49 12.60 -5.91
N ILE A 513 -8.84 13.78 -6.02
CA ILE A 513 -8.13 14.35 -4.83
C ILE A 513 -9.17 14.93 -3.90
N ILE A 514 -10.12 15.69 -4.46
CA ILE A 514 -11.26 16.21 -3.70
C ILE A 514 -11.89 15.03 -2.95
N GLU A 515 -12.10 13.91 -3.62
CA GLU A 515 -12.65 12.70 -3.02
C GLU A 515 -11.71 12.04 -2.01
N HIS A 516 -10.42 11.93 -2.28
CA HIS A 516 -9.45 11.39 -1.32
C HIS A 516 -9.34 12.27 -0.06
N GLN A 517 -9.28 13.59 -0.21
CA GLN A 517 -9.23 14.53 0.93
C GLN A 517 -10.54 14.52 1.70
N ARG A 518 -11.67 14.44 1.00
CA ARG A 518 -13.00 14.29 1.61
C ARG A 518 -13.07 13.00 2.43
N THR A 519 -12.73 11.87 1.83
CA THR A 519 -12.81 10.56 2.48
C THR A 519 -11.82 10.46 3.64
N SER A 520 -10.57 10.92 3.48
CA SER A 520 -9.57 10.96 4.55
C SER A 520 -10.01 11.84 5.73
N TYR A 521 -10.56 13.04 5.46
CA TYR A 521 -11.11 13.90 6.51
C TYR A 521 -12.24 13.18 7.27
N LEU A 522 -13.23 12.64 6.55
CA LEU A 522 -14.39 12.00 7.17
C LEU A 522 -14.01 10.73 7.94
N ASP A 523 -13.06 9.97 7.43
CA ASP A 523 -12.56 8.76 8.06
C ASP A 523 -11.84 9.09 9.38
N ASN A 524 -10.99 10.11 9.41
CA ASN A 524 -10.36 10.57 10.65
C ASN A 524 -11.39 11.12 11.64
N ARG A 525 -12.38 11.88 11.16
CA ARG A 525 -13.49 12.37 11.99
C ARG A 525 -14.34 11.24 12.55
N ALA A 526 -14.52 10.15 11.81
CA ALA A 526 -15.24 8.97 12.29
C ALA A 526 -14.51 8.28 13.45
N ILE A 527 -13.17 8.28 13.47
CA ILE A 527 -12.38 7.80 14.62
C ILE A 527 -12.68 8.66 15.85
N ASP A 528 -12.56 9.98 15.70
CA ASP A 528 -12.69 10.94 16.81
C ASP A 528 -14.09 10.96 17.44
N THR A 529 -15.12 10.64 16.64
CA THR A 529 -16.54 10.70 17.05
C THR A 529 -17.15 9.33 17.33
N ALA A 530 -16.37 8.25 17.19
CA ALA A 530 -16.82 6.88 17.42
C ALA A 530 -17.34 6.69 18.85
N GLN A 531 -18.53 6.09 18.98
CA GLN A 531 -19.11 5.80 20.29
C GLN A 531 -18.69 4.42 20.75
N ILE A 532 -17.57 4.35 21.48
CA ILE A 532 -17.02 3.09 21.96
C ILE A 532 -17.98 2.43 22.97
N GLN A 533 -18.42 1.22 22.65
CA GLN A 533 -19.26 0.39 23.51
C GLN A 533 -18.40 -0.62 24.28
N PRO A 534 -18.80 -1.06 25.48
CA PRO A 534 -18.13 -2.16 26.17
C PRO A 534 -18.12 -3.47 25.36
N TYR A 535 -17.03 -4.21 25.44
CA TYR A 535 -16.82 -5.49 24.76
C TYR A 535 -16.23 -6.53 25.71
N ASP A 536 -16.79 -7.74 25.70
CA ASP A 536 -16.45 -8.83 26.61
C ASP A 536 -15.51 -9.88 26.00
N GLY A 537 -15.20 -9.77 24.71
CA GLY A 537 -14.29 -10.67 24.02
C GLY A 537 -12.83 -10.22 24.12
N HIS A 538 -11.95 -11.10 23.64
CA HIS A 538 -10.51 -10.86 23.63
C HIS A 538 -10.11 -9.82 22.58
N VAL A 539 -9.35 -8.81 23.01
CA VAL A 539 -8.80 -7.76 22.14
C VAL A 539 -7.30 -7.64 22.37
N THR A 540 -6.53 -7.65 21.28
CA THR A 540 -5.10 -7.32 21.31
C THR A 540 -4.87 -5.95 20.68
N LEU A 541 -4.32 -5.00 21.44
CA LEU A 541 -3.83 -3.72 20.96
C LEU A 541 -2.31 -3.82 20.66
N TYR A 542 -1.95 -3.74 19.39
CA TYR A 542 -0.56 -3.59 18.96
C TYR A 542 -0.20 -2.11 18.97
N MET A 543 0.53 -1.67 20.01
CA MET A 543 0.70 -0.25 20.32
C MET A 543 2.08 0.26 19.88
N ALA A 544 2.09 1.23 18.97
CA ALA A 544 3.28 2.00 18.61
C ALA A 544 3.63 3.00 19.73
N ASP A 545 4.84 3.56 19.69
CA ASP A 545 5.33 4.47 20.74
C ASP A 545 4.62 5.83 20.67
N ARG A 546 4.30 6.31 19.45
CA ARG A 546 3.70 7.64 19.25
C ARG A 546 2.97 7.80 17.90
N TYR A 547 2.18 8.85 17.77
CA TYR A 547 1.75 9.36 16.45
C TYR A 547 2.86 10.20 15.80
N HIS A 548 2.86 10.25 14.47
CA HIS A 548 3.72 11.13 13.68
C HIS A 548 3.28 12.60 13.82
N ASP A 549 4.19 13.53 13.54
CA ASP A 549 4.00 14.95 13.87
C ASP A 549 2.80 15.60 13.16
N ASP A 550 2.52 15.21 11.91
CA ASP A 550 1.38 15.77 11.16
C ASP A 550 0.04 15.38 11.79
N ALA A 551 -0.14 14.12 12.21
CA ALA A 551 -1.33 13.70 12.94
C ALA A 551 -1.51 14.48 14.26
N ILE A 552 -0.42 14.73 14.98
CA ILE A 552 -0.44 15.55 16.20
C ILE A 552 -0.75 17.02 15.87
N MET A 553 -0.28 17.54 14.73
CA MET A 553 -0.61 18.88 14.28
C MET A 553 -2.10 19.01 13.97
N PHE A 554 -2.71 18.02 13.32
CA PHE A 554 -4.14 18.05 13.02
C PHE A 554 -5.02 17.85 14.26
N GLU A 555 -4.60 16.99 15.18
CA GLU A 555 -5.27 16.80 16.47
C GLU A 555 -4.25 16.62 17.62
N PRO A 556 -3.95 17.71 18.36
CA PRO A 556 -2.92 17.73 19.40
C PRO A 556 -3.13 16.73 20.54
N ARG A 557 -4.36 16.27 20.77
CA ARG A 557 -4.66 15.29 21.84
C ARG A 557 -4.06 13.91 21.56
N TYR A 558 -3.67 13.61 20.33
CA TYR A 558 -2.90 12.40 20.00
C TYR A 558 -1.43 12.46 20.46
N ALA A 559 -0.93 13.62 20.93
CA ALA A 559 0.38 13.71 21.57
C ALA A 559 0.45 12.95 22.91
N VAL A 560 -0.70 12.72 23.55
CA VAL A 560 -0.81 11.99 24.81
C VAL A 560 -1.43 10.62 24.53
N ARG A 561 -0.75 9.57 24.98
CA ARG A 561 -1.23 8.18 24.85
C ARG A 561 -1.36 7.55 26.22
N GLN A 562 -2.52 6.96 26.50
CA GLN A 562 -2.73 6.15 27.70
C GLN A 562 -2.01 4.81 27.56
N PRO A 563 -1.51 4.19 28.65
CA PRO A 563 -0.79 2.92 28.59
C PRO A 563 -1.59 1.74 27.97
N ASP A 564 -2.91 1.83 28.01
CA ASP A 564 -3.87 0.87 27.46
C ASP A 564 -4.48 1.34 26.12
N GLY A 565 -3.91 2.38 25.51
CA GLY A 565 -4.43 3.02 24.31
C GLY A 565 -5.80 3.68 24.48
N GLY A 566 -6.31 3.84 25.70
CA GLY A 566 -7.64 4.36 26.01
C GLY A 566 -8.76 3.33 25.91
N TRP A 567 -8.44 2.04 25.79
CA TRP A 567 -9.40 0.95 25.62
C TRP A 567 -9.76 0.21 26.92
N GLY A 568 -8.95 0.31 27.98
CA GLY A 568 -9.12 -0.50 29.19
C GLY A 568 -10.41 -0.23 29.97
N GLU A 569 -11.06 0.92 29.76
CA GLU A 569 -12.39 1.19 30.32
C GLU A 569 -13.51 0.38 29.62
N TYR A 570 -13.31 -0.02 28.37
CA TYR A 570 -14.34 -0.64 27.53
C TYR A 570 -14.13 -2.13 27.31
N VAL A 571 -12.88 -2.60 27.41
CA VAL A 571 -12.51 -3.97 27.10
C VAL A 571 -12.07 -4.69 28.35
N SER A 572 -12.80 -5.74 28.74
CA SER A 572 -12.48 -6.52 29.93
C SER A 572 -11.28 -7.46 29.77
N ASP A 573 -11.01 -7.92 28.55
CA ASP A 573 -9.89 -8.79 28.21
C ASP A 573 -9.02 -8.10 27.13
N LEU A 574 -8.25 -7.11 27.57
CA LEU A 574 -7.35 -6.32 26.73
C LEU A 574 -5.90 -6.76 26.94
N GLU A 575 -5.28 -7.24 25.87
CA GLU A 575 -3.84 -7.45 25.78
C GLU A 575 -3.18 -6.28 25.06
N VAL A 576 -2.16 -5.66 25.64
CA VAL A 576 -1.38 -4.60 24.99
C VAL A 576 0.00 -5.13 24.62
N VAL A 577 0.29 -5.15 23.32
CA VAL A 577 1.57 -5.62 22.76
C VAL A 577 2.33 -4.39 22.23
N PRO A 578 3.41 -3.96 22.89
CA PRO A 578 4.23 -2.86 22.40
C PRO A 578 4.99 -3.29 21.14
N ILE A 579 4.75 -2.60 20.02
CA ILE A 579 5.41 -2.87 18.74
C ILE A 579 6.55 -1.89 18.44
N GLY A 580 6.56 -0.75 19.11
CA GLY A 580 7.54 0.32 18.92
C GLY A 580 7.27 1.16 17.65
N GLY A 581 8.06 2.21 17.46
CA GLY A 581 7.98 3.09 16.30
C GLY A 581 6.77 4.02 16.30
N GLU A 582 6.44 4.59 15.15
CA GLU A 582 5.33 5.53 14.99
C GLU A 582 4.09 4.87 14.37
N HIS A 583 2.92 5.48 14.59
CA HIS A 583 1.61 5.02 14.09
C HIS A 583 1.62 4.61 12.62
N ILE A 584 2.31 5.39 11.81
CA ILE A 584 2.41 5.19 10.37
C ILE A 584 3.26 3.99 9.98
N GLN A 585 4.28 3.68 10.78
CA GLN A 585 5.20 2.58 10.54
C GLN A 585 4.63 1.25 11.04
N ALA A 586 3.56 1.28 11.85
CA ALA A 586 3.00 0.09 12.50
C ALA A 586 2.56 -0.98 11.50
N ILE A 587 2.17 -0.58 10.29
CA ILE A 587 1.71 -1.46 9.23
C ILE A 587 2.85 -1.94 8.30
N ASP A 588 4.07 -1.45 8.52
CA ASP A 588 5.23 -1.69 7.67
C ASP A 588 6.30 -2.56 8.31
N GLU A 589 7.15 -3.13 7.47
CA GLU A 589 8.38 -3.76 7.88
C GLU A 589 9.37 -2.73 8.47
N PRO A 590 10.06 -3.05 9.58
CA PRO A 590 10.09 -4.34 10.28
C PRO A 590 9.02 -4.48 11.38
N ILE A 591 8.22 -3.43 11.65
CA ILE A 591 7.34 -3.37 12.83
C ILE A 591 6.21 -4.39 12.71
N ILE A 592 5.62 -4.51 11.52
CA ILE A 592 4.54 -5.44 11.22
C ILE A 592 4.94 -6.91 11.43
N ALA A 593 6.24 -7.23 11.40
CA ALA A 593 6.74 -8.57 11.69
C ALA A 593 6.40 -9.01 13.13
N LYS A 594 6.45 -8.10 14.11
CA LYS A 594 6.07 -8.39 15.51
C LYS A 594 4.58 -8.70 15.63
N VAL A 595 3.76 -7.97 14.90
CA VAL A 595 2.31 -8.20 14.82
C VAL A 595 2.05 -9.56 14.17
N GLY A 596 2.71 -9.85 13.04
CA GLY A 596 2.59 -11.12 12.33
C GLY A 596 3.01 -12.33 13.17
N GLU A 597 4.11 -12.23 13.91
CA GLU A 597 4.57 -13.30 14.82
C GLU A 597 3.55 -13.55 15.95
N HIS A 598 3.08 -12.48 16.60
CA HIS A 598 2.09 -12.58 17.66
C HIS A 598 0.77 -13.17 17.16
N MET A 599 0.25 -12.63 16.05
CA MET A 599 -1.00 -13.06 15.45
C MET A 599 -0.92 -14.49 14.93
N SER A 600 0.21 -14.93 14.37
CA SER A 600 0.40 -16.32 13.94
C SER A 600 0.26 -17.30 15.11
N ARG A 601 0.77 -16.95 16.29
CA ARG A 601 0.58 -17.77 17.51
C ARG A 601 -0.90 -17.81 17.94
N ALA A 602 -1.58 -16.66 17.93
CA ALA A 602 -3.01 -16.60 18.25
C ALA A 602 -3.85 -17.42 17.27
N LEU A 603 -3.59 -17.32 15.97
CA LEU A 603 -4.26 -18.12 14.93
C LEU A 603 -4.02 -19.62 15.13
N GLY A 604 -2.79 -20.02 15.45
CA GLY A 604 -2.46 -21.42 15.76
C GLY A 604 -3.26 -21.96 16.94
N GLN A 605 -3.43 -21.15 18.00
CA GLN A 605 -4.24 -21.54 19.16
C GLN A 605 -5.73 -21.65 18.82
N ILE A 606 -6.29 -20.68 18.08
CA ILE A 606 -7.70 -20.70 17.65
C ILE A 606 -7.99 -21.93 16.79
N GLU A 607 -7.06 -22.31 15.90
CA GLU A 607 -7.19 -23.51 15.08
C GLU A 607 -7.15 -24.81 15.90
N ALA A 608 -6.27 -24.87 16.90
CA ALA A 608 -6.18 -26.01 17.81
C ALA A 608 -7.48 -26.19 18.63
N ASP A 609 -8.04 -25.08 19.12
CA ASP A 609 -9.29 -25.06 19.88
C ASP A 609 -10.47 -25.49 19.00
N ARG A 610 -10.57 -24.93 17.79
CA ARG A 610 -11.60 -25.30 16.80
C ARG A 610 -11.58 -26.79 16.47
N THR A 611 -10.39 -27.35 16.22
CA THR A 611 -10.25 -28.78 15.90
C THR A 611 -10.66 -29.67 17.08
N SER A 612 -10.35 -29.22 18.30
CA SER A 612 -10.71 -29.92 19.54
C SER A 612 -12.21 -29.88 19.85
N GLU A 613 -12.90 -28.80 19.47
CA GLU A 613 -14.36 -28.65 19.60
C GLU A 613 -15.11 -29.58 18.62
N VAL A 614 -14.63 -29.69 17.38
CA VAL A 614 -15.21 -30.58 16.36
C VAL A 614 -15.03 -32.06 16.71
N GLY A 615 -13.88 -32.45 17.28
CA GLY A 615 -13.63 -33.84 17.68
C GLY A 615 -14.42 -34.33 18.90
N LYS A 616 -15.17 -33.45 19.58
CA LYS A 616 -16.02 -33.77 20.75
C LYS A 616 -17.51 -33.89 20.41
N GLN A 617 -17.93 -33.49 19.21
CA GLN A 617 -19.28 -33.71 18.68
C GLN A 617 -19.33 -35.02 17.91
#